data_AF-A0A935KMZ1-F1
#
_entry.id   AF-A0A935KMZ1-F1
#
_cell.length_a   1.000
_cell.length_b   1.000
_cell.length_c   1.000
_cell.angle_alpha   90.00
_cell.angle_beta   90.00
_cell.angle_gamma   90.00
#
_symmetry.space_group_name_H-M   'P 1'
#
loop_
_entity.id
_entity.type
_entity.pdbx_description
1 polymer ?
#
loop_
_entity_poly.entity_id
_entity_poly.type
_entity_poly.pdbx_seq_one_letter_code
_entity_poly.pdbx_strand_id
1 'polypeptide(L)'
;MSISKLGLTTEQLRGIPLLRALSAEQLQRLAELFVRRELGTGELLFHAGQVADAMYLLTEGELVLRQGEEETHRLRPPAIIGELGR
;
A
#
# COMPACT_ATOMS: atom_id res chain seq x y z
N MET A 1 -0.19 20.88 14.53
CA MET A 1 0.37 20.04 13.45
C MET A 1 -0.78 19.22 12.88
N SER A 2 -1.42 19.66 11.80
CA SER A 2 -2.57 18.93 11.24
C SER A 2 -2.06 17.70 10.52
N ILE A 3 -2.31 16.54 11.12
CA ILE A 3 -2.21 15.26 10.43
C ILE A 3 -3.41 15.23 9.47
N SER A 4 -3.19 15.49 8.19
CA SER A 4 -4.19 15.29 7.16
C SER A 4 -4.49 13.80 7.13
N LYS A 5 -5.58 13.39 7.81
CA LYS A 5 -6.02 11.99 7.89
C LYS A 5 -6.11 11.47 6.46
N LEU A 6 -5.35 10.41 6.16
CA LEU A 6 -5.47 9.70 4.89
C LEU A 6 -6.96 9.34 4.76
N GLY A 7 -7.62 9.77 3.69
CA GLY A 7 -9.06 9.53 3.48
C GLY A 7 -9.42 8.06 3.22
N LEU A 8 -8.71 7.12 3.85
CA LEU A 8 -8.98 5.70 3.80
C LEU A 8 -10.20 5.39 4.66
N THR A 9 -11.27 4.95 4.02
CA THR A 9 -12.46 4.48 4.71
C THR A 9 -12.33 3.01 5.10
N THR A 10 -13.07 2.62 6.13
CA THR A 10 -13.20 1.20 6.50
C THR A 10 -13.71 0.36 5.34
N GLU A 11 -14.54 0.93 4.46
CA GLU A 11 -15.11 0.29 3.28
C GLU A 11 -14.02 -0.01 2.24
N GLN A 12 -13.09 0.92 2.00
CA GLN A 12 -11.96 0.71 1.11
C GLN A 12 -11.06 -0.42 1.62
N LEU A 13 -10.76 -0.43 2.93
CA LEU A 13 -9.94 -1.48 3.53
C LEU A 13 -10.63 -2.85 3.52
N ARG A 14 -11.94 -2.89 3.76
CA ARG A 14 -12.75 -4.13 3.74
C ARG A 14 -12.79 -4.78 2.35
N GLY A 15 -12.64 -3.98 1.29
CA GLY A 15 -12.52 -4.50 -0.08
C GLY A 15 -11.31 -5.43 -0.27
N ILE A 16 -10.26 -5.24 0.53
CA ILE A 16 -8.98 -5.93 0.38
C ILE A 16 -9.02 -7.31 1.06
N PRO A 17 -8.83 -8.42 0.31
CA PRO A 17 -8.96 -9.77 0.84
C PRO A 17 -8.16 -10.04 2.12
N LEU A 18 -6.92 -9.56 2.20
CA LEU A 18 -6.03 -9.73 3.36
C LEU A 18 -6.60 -9.12 4.65
N LEU A 19 -7.41 -8.07 4.54
CA LEU A 19 -7.93 -7.31 5.69
C LEU A 19 -9.37 -7.69 6.05
N ARG A 20 -10.03 -8.58 5.29
CA ARG A 20 -11.45 -8.92 5.47
C ARG A 20 -11.79 -9.55 6.82
N ALA A 21 -10.82 -10.18 7.46
CA ALA A 21 -11.01 -10.82 8.77
C ALA A 21 -11.04 -9.80 9.93
N LEU A 22 -10.69 -8.54 9.70
CA LEU A 22 -10.66 -7.50 10.72
C LEU A 22 -12.06 -6.92 10.98
N SER A 23 -12.38 -6.68 12.26
CA SER A 23 -13.60 -5.97 12.66
C SER A 23 -13.61 -4.52 12.15
N ALA A 24 -14.76 -3.87 12.18
CA ALA A 24 -14.87 -2.45 11.84
C ALA A 24 -13.95 -1.58 12.71
N GLU A 25 -13.88 -1.83 14.02
CA GLU A 25 -13.00 -1.07 14.91
C GLU A 25 -11.52 -1.35 14.63
N GLN A 26 -11.16 -2.59 14.27
CA GLN A 26 -9.79 -2.94 13.87
C GLN A 26 -9.39 -2.25 12.56
N LEU A 27 -10.29 -2.22 11.56
CA LEU A 27 -10.07 -1.51 10.31
C LEU A 27 -9.93 0.00 10.52
N GLN A 28 -10.75 0.58 11.41
CA GLN A 28 -10.64 2.00 11.74
C GLN A 28 -9.29 2.33 12.38
N ARG A 29 -8.84 1.53 13.35
CA ARG A 29 -7.51 1.71 13.95
C ARG A 29 -6.40 1.53 12.91
N LEU A 30 -6.52 0.54 12.03
CA LEU A 30 -5.54 0.30 10.96
C LEU A 30 -5.47 1.49 9.99
N ALA A 31 -6.61 2.05 9.60
CA ALA A 31 -6.66 3.24 8.74
C ALA A 31 -5.89 4.42 9.33
N GLU A 32 -5.93 4.59 10.66
CA GLU A 32 -5.21 5.65 11.37
C GLU A 32 -3.70 5.44 11.44
N LEU A 33 -3.20 4.21 11.22
CA LEU A 33 -1.77 3.91 11.20
C LEU A 33 -1.10 4.23 9.86
N PHE A 34 -1.88 4.35 8.78
CA PHE A 34 -1.31 4.66 7.46
C PHE A 34 -0.86 6.13 7.37
N VAL A 35 0.35 6.31 6.85
CA VAL A 35 0.92 7.63 6.54
C VAL A 35 0.99 7.79 5.02
N ARG A 36 0.60 8.97 4.51
CA ARG A 36 0.68 9.27 3.07
C ARG A 36 2.13 9.26 2.62
N ARG A 37 2.42 8.53 1.55
CA ARG A 37 3.67 8.59 0.80
C ARG A 37 3.34 8.87 -0.66
N GLU A 38 3.95 9.89 -1.22
CA GLU A 38 3.84 10.23 -2.64
C GLU A 38 5.13 9.82 -3.34
N LEU A 39 4.99 9.37 -4.58
CA LEU A 39 6.11 9.02 -5.44
C LEU A 39 5.94 9.74 -6.78
N GLY A 40 7.03 10.30 -7.29
CA GLY A 40 7.07 10.83 -8.65
C GLY A 40 7.15 9.73 -9.71
N THR A 41 6.86 10.09 -10.97
CA THR A 41 7.08 9.19 -12.10
C THR A 41 8.54 8.75 -12.16
N GLY A 42 8.77 7.44 -12.17
CA GLY A 42 10.11 6.86 -12.20
C GLY A 42 10.79 6.74 -10.83
N GLU A 43 10.18 7.26 -9.77
CA GLU A 43 10.68 7.07 -8.41
C GLU A 43 10.43 5.63 -7.94
N LEU A 44 11.41 5.07 -7.23
CA LEU A 44 11.34 3.70 -6.74
C LEU A 44 10.67 3.65 -5.36
N LEU A 45 9.71 2.74 -5.20
CA LEU A 45 9.14 2.43 -3.89
C LEU A 45 10.13 1.65 -3.00
N PHE A 46 10.59 0.48 -3.48
CA PHE A 46 11.66 -0.36 -2.91
C PHE A 46 12.16 -1.39 -3.94
N HIS A 47 13.29 -2.07 -3.66
CA HIS A 47 13.75 -3.25 -4.42
C HIS A 47 13.35 -4.56 -3.72
N ALA A 48 12.98 -5.57 -4.52
CA ALA A 48 12.77 -6.92 -3.99
C ALA A 48 14.05 -7.46 -3.32
N GLY A 49 13.90 -8.16 -2.19
CA GLY A 49 15.02 -8.67 -1.39
C GLY A 49 15.66 -7.65 -0.44
N GLN A 50 15.20 -6.40 -0.42
CA GLN A 50 15.51 -5.47 0.68
C GLN A 50 14.66 -5.81 1.90
N VAL A 51 15.22 -5.62 3.10
CA VAL A 51 14.46 -5.74 4.35
C VAL A 51 13.26 -4.82 4.28
N ALA A 52 12.06 -5.40 4.43
CA ALA A 52 10.83 -4.64 4.40
C ALA A 52 10.53 -4.08 5.79
N ASP A 53 10.55 -2.75 5.91
CA ASP A 53 10.21 -2.07 7.16
C ASP A 53 8.75 -1.60 7.20
N ALA A 54 8.02 -1.74 6.09
CA ALA A 54 6.63 -1.33 5.95
C ALA A 54 5.90 -2.09 4.84
N MET A 55 4.58 -2.22 4.99
CA MET A 55 3.66 -2.53 3.88
C MET A 55 3.05 -1.25 3.33
N TYR A 56 2.65 -1.28 2.06
CA TYR A 56 2.03 -0.15 1.38
C TYR A 56 0.65 -0.51 0.84
N LEU A 57 -0.24 0.48 0.82
CA LEU A 57 -1.51 0.41 0.12
C LEU A 57 -1.48 1.44 -1.02
N LEU A 58 -1.53 0.97 -2.27
CA LEU A 58 -1.62 1.84 -3.43
C LEU A 58 -3.05 2.39 -3.54
N THR A 59 -3.20 3.69 -3.32
CA THR A 59 -4.50 4.39 -3.32
C THR A 59 -4.78 5.17 -4.59
N GLU A 60 -3.73 5.59 -5.31
CA GLU A 60 -3.80 6.39 -6.52
C GLU A 60 -2.62 6.07 -7.44
N GLY A 61 -2.80 6.26 -8.76
CA GLY A 61 -1.74 6.09 -9.74
C GLY A 61 -1.46 4.62 -10.06
N GLU A 62 -0.21 4.31 -10.37
CA GLU A 62 0.19 2.98 -10.80
C GLU A 62 1.64 2.69 -10.42
N LEU A 63 1.92 1.42 -10.11
CA LEU A 63 3.28 0.93 -9.86
C LEU A 63 3.58 -0.24 -10.80
N VAL A 64 4.83 -0.32 -11.25
CA VAL A 64 5.31 -1.42 -12.07
C VAL A 64 6.33 -2.22 -11.29
N LEU A 65 6.19 -3.54 -11.28
CA LEU A 65 7.20 -4.46 -10.78
C LEU A 65 8.16 -4.77 -11.93
N ARG A 66 9.45 -4.54 -11.70
CA ARG A 66 10.51 -4.84 -12.65
C ARG A 66 11.42 -5.93 -12.14
N GLN A 67 11.85 -6.82 -13.03
CA GLN A 67 12.94 -7.77 -12.80
C GLN A 67 14.04 -7.46 -13.82
N GLY A 68 15.11 -6.79 -13.36
CA GLY A 68 16.07 -6.17 -14.28
C GLY A 68 15.40 -5.06 -15.10
N GLU A 69 15.53 -5.14 -16.43
CA GLU A 69 14.92 -4.18 -17.37
C GLU A 69 13.48 -4.55 -17.75
N GLU A 70 13.01 -5.76 -17.40
CA GLU A 70 11.70 -6.25 -17.81
C GLU A 70 10.59 -5.82 -16.83
N GLU A 71 9.51 -5.25 -17.37
CA GLU A 71 8.27 -5.02 -16.61
C GLU A 71 7.45 -6.31 -16.52
N THR A 72 7.29 -6.84 -15.31
CA THR A 72 6.63 -8.13 -15.08
C THR A 72 5.16 -7.98 -14.69
N HIS A 73 4.85 -6.97 -13.87
CA HIS A 73 3.49 -6.71 -13.41
C HIS A 73 3.22 -5.22 -13.26
N ARG A 74 1.94 -4.87 -13.35
CA ARG A 74 1.42 -3.52 -13.21
C ARG A 74 0.32 -3.53 -12.15
N LEU A 75 0.51 -2.76 -11.09
CA LEU A 75 -0.38 -2.67 -9.94
C LEU A 75 -1.20 -1.39 -10.01
N ARG A 76 -2.51 -1.53 -9.79
CA ARG A 76 -3.48 -0.43 -9.72
C ARG A 76 -4.22 -0.45 -8.39
N PRO A 77 -4.75 0.69 -7.92
CA PRO A 77 -5.55 0.74 -6.71
C PRO A 77 -6.81 -0.16 -6.77
N PRO A 78 -7.23 -0.74 -5.63
CA PRO A 78 -6.46 -0.92 -4.40
C PRO A 78 -5.49 -2.10 -4.53
N ALA A 79 -4.23 -1.93 -4.13
CA ALA A 79 -3.25 -3.01 -4.09
C ALA A 79 -2.41 -2.94 -2.81
N ILE A 80 -2.23 -4.09 -2.15
CA ILE A 80 -1.27 -4.22 -1.04
C ILE A 80 0.08 -4.63 -1.61
N ILE A 81 1.14 -4.00 -1.12
CA ILE A 81 2.51 -4.19 -1.56
C ILE A 81 3.40 -4.43 -0.35
N GLY A 82 4.35 -5.36 -0.46
CA GLY A 82 5.33 -5.62 0.60
C GLY A 82 4.80 -6.42 1.79
N GLU A 83 3.64 -7.07 1.68
CA GLU A 83 3.03 -7.81 2.80
C GLU A 83 3.82 -9.05 3.26
N LEU A 84 4.60 -9.67 2.36
CA LEU A 84 5.37 -10.88 2.65
C LEU A 84 6.69 -10.62 3.38
N GLY A 85 7.12 -9.36 3.45
CA GLY A 85 8.30 -8.94 4.20
C GLY A 85 9.66 -9.51 3.74
N ARG A 86 9.76 -10.06 2.53
CA ARG A 86 10.93 -10.81 2.03
C ARG A 86 11.38 -10.37 0.64
#